data_AF-A0A1E5RHV5-F1
#
_entry.id   AF-A0A1E5RHV5-F1
#
_cell.length_a   1.000
_cell.length_b   1.000
_cell.length_c   1.000
_cell.angle_alpha   90.00
_cell.angle_beta   90.00
_cell.angle_gamma   90.00
#
_symmetry.space_group_name_H-M   'P 1'
#
loop_
_entity.id
_entity.type
_entity.pdbx_description
1 polymer ?
#
loop_
_entity_poly.entity_id
_entity_poly.type
_entity_poly.pdbx_seq_one_letter_code
_entity_poly.pdbx_strand_id
1 'polypeptide(L)'
;MSSEEETAVSMMKNGFIVVPFKLPETDIYPVQAVHYLFVKKHDNKQNEEESNTLFLFNLPILTHLDVLKTNFNKILSKYETQSIYEKILYLDEFKLNEINLNELSSDYYDQTNSSSKNKRYLPHNTCLLKFVDATSLNNCLSSLRKYSAKSGSEKKHLVVWEGISQPSLKDFTNFYNPLPVDYLKTEISEALQDFEDRESKAIEDLNNASSLVDEDGFTLVVGKNTKNLNSIKRKLLHKNPLTKFNKVSKVPRNSGLAQSVQDKENKKVKLDFYRFQIRERKKNEINELLRKFKDDQAKIKEMKLQKRFNPYRN
;
A
#
# COMPACT_ATOMS: atom_id res chain seq x y z
N MET A 1 -36.08 -45.79 0.33
CA MET A 1 -35.42 -44.52 0.65
C MET A 1 -34.34 -44.34 -0.39
N SER A 2 -34.58 -43.47 -1.36
CA SER A 2 -33.71 -43.19 -2.50
C SER A 2 -32.38 -42.67 -1.99
N SER A 3 -31.30 -43.42 -2.23
CA SER A 3 -29.94 -42.92 -2.15
C SER A 3 -29.82 -41.76 -3.13
N GLU A 4 -29.78 -40.54 -2.62
CA GLU A 4 -29.32 -39.39 -3.38
C GLU A 4 -27.90 -39.72 -3.86
N GLU A 5 -27.75 -40.06 -5.13
CA GLU A 5 -26.44 -40.12 -5.76
C GLU A 5 -25.84 -38.72 -5.63
N GLU A 6 -24.89 -38.54 -4.71
CA GLU A 6 -24.11 -37.31 -4.59
C GLU A 6 -23.40 -37.06 -5.92
N THR A 7 -24.04 -36.29 -6.81
CA THR A 7 -23.46 -35.92 -8.09
C THR A 7 -22.24 -35.05 -7.82
N ALA A 8 -21.04 -35.61 -7.98
CA ALA A 8 -19.83 -34.84 -7.75
C ALA A 8 -19.75 -33.67 -8.76
N VAL A 9 -19.56 -32.48 -8.23
CA VAL A 9 -19.49 -31.25 -9.04
C VAL A 9 -18.12 -31.18 -9.71
N SER A 10 -18.08 -31.33 -11.03
CA SER A 10 -16.85 -31.20 -11.81
C SER A 10 -16.51 -29.75 -12.17
N MET A 11 -17.53 -28.91 -12.36
CA MET A 11 -17.36 -27.50 -12.71
C MET A 11 -18.37 -26.63 -11.96
N MET A 12 -17.86 -25.54 -11.39
CA MET A 12 -18.67 -24.53 -10.70
C MET A 12 -19.32 -23.57 -11.71
N LYS A 13 -20.43 -22.93 -11.32
CA LYS A 13 -21.18 -21.98 -12.18
C LYS A 13 -20.35 -20.83 -12.75
N ASN A 14 -19.32 -20.41 -12.03
CA ASN A 14 -18.38 -19.35 -12.40
C ASN A 14 -17.23 -19.83 -13.33
N GLY A 15 -17.27 -21.09 -13.78
CA GLY A 15 -16.33 -21.68 -14.73
C GLY A 15 -15.06 -22.25 -14.11
N PHE A 16 -15.02 -22.44 -12.78
CA PHE A 16 -13.91 -23.10 -12.10
C PHE A 16 -14.05 -24.61 -12.19
N ILE A 17 -12.97 -25.28 -12.58
CA ILE A 17 -12.83 -26.73 -12.56
C ILE A 17 -12.48 -27.15 -11.15
N VAL A 18 -13.19 -28.13 -10.61
CA VAL A 18 -12.93 -28.71 -9.29
C VAL A 18 -11.94 -29.84 -9.45
N VAL A 19 -10.75 -29.74 -8.85
CA VAL A 19 -9.67 -30.72 -8.93
C VAL A 19 -9.47 -31.36 -7.56
N PRO A 20 -10.05 -32.54 -7.32
CA PRO A 20 -9.92 -33.25 -6.04
C PRO A 20 -8.60 -34.03 -5.95
N PHE A 21 -7.96 -33.95 -4.80
CA PHE A 21 -6.78 -34.73 -4.44
C PHE A 21 -7.02 -35.48 -3.14
N LYS A 22 -6.56 -36.72 -3.06
CA LYS A 22 -6.53 -37.45 -1.79
C LYS A 22 -5.39 -36.92 -0.94
N LEU A 23 -5.65 -36.67 0.34
CA LEU A 23 -4.57 -36.40 1.28
C LEU A 23 -3.84 -37.71 1.61
N PRO A 24 -2.53 -37.64 1.94
CA PRO A 24 -1.78 -38.81 2.38
C PRO A 24 -2.42 -39.38 3.65
N GLU A 25 -2.38 -40.70 3.78
CA GLU A 25 -2.89 -41.38 4.98
C GLU A 25 -1.99 -41.07 6.17
N THR A 26 -2.61 -40.85 7.33
CA THR A 26 -1.90 -40.56 8.58
C THR A 26 -2.46 -41.45 9.66
N ASP A 27 -1.62 -41.96 10.54
CA ASP A 27 -2.01 -42.90 11.59
C ASP A 27 -3.03 -42.29 12.59
N ILE A 28 -3.04 -40.96 12.71
CA ILE A 28 -3.89 -40.20 13.63
C ILE A 28 -5.31 -40.06 13.09
N TYR A 29 -5.49 -39.99 11.77
CA TYR A 29 -6.77 -39.73 11.15
C TYR A 29 -7.20 -40.90 10.26
N PRO A 30 -8.17 -41.73 10.70
CA PRO A 30 -8.51 -42.99 10.03
C PRO A 30 -9.35 -42.83 8.75
N VAL A 31 -9.84 -41.62 8.47
CA VAL A 31 -10.73 -41.36 7.31
C VAL A 31 -9.93 -40.71 6.18
N GLN A 32 -9.99 -41.28 4.98
CA GLN A 32 -9.35 -40.69 3.80
C GLN A 32 -10.02 -39.36 3.41
N ALA A 33 -9.33 -38.26 3.67
CA ALA A 33 -9.79 -36.92 3.34
C ALA A 33 -9.43 -36.52 1.91
N VAL A 34 -10.25 -35.66 1.31
CA VAL A 34 -10.06 -35.12 -0.04
C VAL A 34 -9.95 -33.60 0.03
N HIS A 35 -8.89 -33.05 -0.55
CA HIS A 35 -8.70 -31.63 -0.73
C HIS A 35 -9.16 -31.20 -2.13
N TYR A 36 -9.89 -30.09 -2.22
CA TYR A 36 -10.42 -29.59 -3.49
C TYR A 36 -9.70 -28.31 -3.91
N LEU A 37 -8.96 -28.39 -5.02
CA LEU A 37 -8.32 -27.26 -5.66
C LEU A 37 -9.25 -26.72 -6.77
N PHE A 38 -9.36 -25.40 -6.90
CA PHE A 38 -10.18 -24.78 -7.94
C PHE A 38 -9.30 -24.15 -9.00
N VAL A 39 -9.61 -24.42 -10.26
CA VAL A 39 -8.75 -24.09 -11.39
C VAL A 39 -9.52 -23.37 -12.48
N LYS A 40 -8.99 -22.26 -12.98
CA LYS A 40 -9.58 -21.51 -14.11
C LYS A 40 -8.49 -20.95 -15.03
N LYS A 41 -8.73 -20.93 -16.34
CA LYS A 41 -7.83 -20.25 -17.29
C LYS A 41 -7.78 -18.75 -16.97
N HIS A 42 -6.59 -18.19 -16.90
CA HIS A 42 -6.37 -16.75 -16.77
C HIS A 42 -5.54 -16.26 -17.96
N ASP A 43 -5.90 -15.09 -18.48
CA ASP A 43 -5.15 -14.47 -19.56
C ASP A 43 -5.36 -12.96 -19.45
N ASN A 44 -4.26 -12.22 -19.32
CA ASN A 44 -4.30 -10.77 -19.17
C ASN A 44 -3.52 -10.12 -20.32
N LYS A 45 -4.24 -9.50 -21.25
CA LYS A 45 -3.65 -8.83 -22.41
C LYS A 45 -2.82 -7.59 -22.05
N GLN A 46 -2.99 -7.03 -20.85
CA GLN A 46 -2.26 -5.84 -20.42
C GLN A 46 -0.90 -6.17 -19.81
N ASN A 47 -0.73 -7.39 -19.30
CA ASN A 47 0.49 -7.80 -18.63
C ASN A 47 1.02 -9.08 -19.27
N GLU A 48 2.09 -8.96 -20.05
CA GLU A 48 2.72 -10.10 -20.73
C GLU A 48 3.18 -11.18 -19.75
N GLU A 49 3.53 -10.81 -18.51
CA GLU A 49 3.90 -11.75 -17.47
C GLU A 49 2.74 -12.68 -17.06
N GLU A 50 1.49 -12.21 -17.19
CA GLU A 50 0.28 -12.97 -16.85
C GLU A 50 -0.30 -13.74 -18.06
N SER A 51 0.36 -13.71 -19.21
CA SER A 51 -0.05 -14.50 -20.38
C SER A 51 0.19 -16.00 -20.15
N ASN A 52 -0.66 -16.84 -20.76
CA ASN A 52 -0.59 -18.31 -20.62
C ASN A 52 -0.59 -18.80 -19.16
N THR A 53 -1.45 -18.21 -18.31
CA THR A 53 -1.52 -18.55 -16.90
C THR A 53 -2.78 -19.32 -16.51
N LEU A 54 -2.69 -20.02 -15.40
CA LEU A 54 -3.79 -20.74 -14.78
C LEU A 54 -4.00 -20.17 -13.39
N PHE A 55 -5.22 -19.70 -13.12
CA PHE A 55 -5.63 -19.24 -11.80
C PHE A 55 -6.02 -20.42 -10.94
N LEU A 56 -5.29 -20.56 -9.83
CA LEU A 56 -5.45 -21.59 -8.81
C LEU A 56 -6.00 -20.96 -7.54
N PHE A 57 -6.94 -21.63 -6.90
CA PHE A 57 -7.51 -21.22 -5.62
C PHE A 57 -7.62 -22.41 -4.67
N ASN A 58 -7.41 -22.13 -3.38
CA ASN A 58 -7.38 -23.12 -2.31
C ASN A 58 -6.23 -24.11 -2.46
N LEU A 59 -4.99 -23.60 -2.54
CA LEU A 59 -3.81 -24.45 -2.62
C LEU A 59 -3.58 -25.17 -1.28
N PRO A 60 -3.06 -26.42 -1.30
CA PRO A 60 -2.58 -27.09 -0.09
C PRO A 60 -1.43 -26.32 0.58
N ILE A 61 -1.22 -26.60 1.86
CA ILE A 61 -0.16 -25.97 2.66
C ILE A 61 1.24 -26.20 2.08
N LEU A 62 2.10 -25.18 2.14
CA LEU A 62 3.49 -25.22 1.66
C LEU A 62 3.63 -25.67 0.19
N THR A 63 2.64 -25.34 -0.64
CA THR A 63 2.71 -25.63 -2.06
C THR A 63 3.77 -24.77 -2.73
N HIS A 64 4.74 -25.37 -3.40
CA HIS A 64 5.69 -24.67 -4.26
C HIS A 64 5.67 -25.27 -5.68
N LEU A 65 6.50 -24.71 -6.57
CA LEU A 65 6.50 -25.03 -7.99
C LEU A 65 6.72 -26.53 -8.26
N ASP A 66 7.66 -27.17 -7.57
CA ASP A 66 7.98 -28.58 -7.81
C ASP A 66 6.91 -29.54 -7.29
N VAL A 67 6.26 -29.20 -6.17
CA VAL A 67 5.09 -29.93 -5.65
C VAL A 67 3.92 -29.84 -6.65
N LEU A 68 3.62 -28.66 -7.18
CA LEU A 68 2.58 -28.50 -8.20
C LEU A 68 2.90 -29.27 -9.48
N LYS A 69 4.14 -29.18 -9.96
CA LYS A 69 4.62 -29.94 -11.13
C LYS A 69 4.42 -31.43 -10.93
N THR A 70 4.88 -31.97 -9.81
CA THR A 70 4.78 -33.41 -9.50
C THR A 70 3.33 -33.88 -9.49
N ASN A 71 2.45 -33.15 -8.79
CA ASN A 71 1.04 -33.54 -8.67
C ASN A 71 0.26 -33.38 -9.98
N PHE A 72 0.50 -32.31 -10.76
CA PHE A 72 -0.16 -32.14 -12.06
C PHE A 72 0.39 -33.13 -13.09
N ASN A 73 1.68 -33.44 -13.09
CA ASN A 73 2.28 -34.44 -13.97
C ASN A 73 1.70 -35.84 -13.74
N LYS A 74 1.35 -36.21 -12.51
CA LYS A 74 0.61 -37.46 -12.23
C LYS A 74 -0.78 -37.51 -12.81
N ILE A 75 -1.46 -36.36 -12.89
CA ILE A 75 -2.75 -36.28 -13.57
C ILE A 75 -2.53 -36.38 -15.09
N LEU A 76 -1.56 -35.64 -15.62
CA LEU A 76 -1.23 -35.60 -17.04
C LEU A 76 -0.80 -36.95 -17.60
N SER A 77 -0.01 -37.72 -16.84
CA SER A 77 0.45 -39.06 -17.22
C SER A 77 -0.69 -40.05 -17.38
N LYS A 78 -1.77 -39.94 -16.60
CA LYS A 78 -2.99 -40.76 -16.75
C LYS A 78 -3.74 -40.52 -18.05
N TYR A 79 -3.53 -39.36 -18.68
CA TYR A 79 -4.18 -38.98 -19.94
C TYR A 79 -3.19 -38.84 -21.10
N GLU A 80 -1.95 -39.34 -20.94
CA GLU A 80 -0.90 -39.31 -21.97
C GLU A 80 -0.63 -37.90 -22.53
N THR A 81 -0.71 -36.89 -21.65
CA THR A 81 -0.47 -35.48 -21.99
C THR A 81 0.78 -34.96 -21.30
N GLN A 82 1.36 -33.88 -21.83
CA GLN A 82 2.52 -33.20 -21.24
C GLN A 82 2.31 -31.69 -21.23
N SER A 83 2.85 -31.02 -20.21
CA SER A 83 2.88 -29.56 -20.10
C SER A 83 4.16 -29.08 -19.43
N ILE A 84 4.67 -27.94 -19.91
CA ILE A 84 5.89 -27.31 -19.39
C ILE A 84 5.52 -26.06 -18.60
N TYR A 85 6.08 -25.94 -17.40
CA TYR A 85 5.79 -24.86 -16.44
C TYR A 85 7.00 -23.94 -16.29
N GLU A 86 6.76 -22.64 -16.28
CA GLU A 86 7.80 -21.62 -16.15
C GLU A 86 8.00 -21.22 -14.69
N LYS A 87 7.02 -20.53 -14.10
CA LYS A 87 7.06 -19.98 -12.75
C LYS A 87 5.69 -19.91 -12.09
N ILE A 88 5.71 -19.82 -10.77
CA ILE A 88 4.54 -19.44 -9.96
C ILE A 88 4.59 -17.94 -9.72
N LEU A 89 3.45 -17.29 -9.92
CA LEU A 89 3.27 -15.86 -9.69
C LEU A 89 2.31 -15.65 -8.51
N TYR A 90 2.65 -14.67 -7.67
CA TYR A 90 1.80 -14.14 -6.60
C TYR A 90 1.37 -15.15 -5.53
N LEU A 91 2.16 -16.21 -5.30
CA LEU A 91 1.93 -17.11 -4.18
C LEU A 91 2.40 -16.46 -2.88
N ASP A 92 1.45 -16.02 -2.06
CA ASP A 92 1.70 -15.52 -0.71
C ASP A 92 0.75 -16.21 0.28
N GLU A 93 1.17 -17.38 0.75
CA GLU A 93 0.38 -18.22 1.66
C GLU A 93 0.20 -17.57 3.04
N PHE A 94 1.28 -16.97 3.57
CA PHE A 94 1.34 -16.41 4.92
C PHE A 94 1.10 -14.89 4.97
N LYS A 95 0.80 -14.25 3.84
CA LYS A 95 0.58 -12.80 3.70
C LYS A 95 1.76 -11.95 4.15
N LEU A 96 2.98 -12.43 3.94
CA LEU A 96 4.18 -11.70 4.34
C LEU A 96 4.51 -10.57 3.36
N ASN A 97 4.04 -10.68 2.11
CA ASN A 97 4.39 -9.80 1.01
C ASN A 97 3.21 -8.94 0.52
N GLU A 98 2.10 -8.89 1.26
CA GLU A 98 0.89 -8.13 0.88
C GLU A 98 1.20 -6.63 0.68
N ILE A 99 2.09 -6.08 1.51
CA ILE A 99 2.50 -4.67 1.44
C ILE A 99 4.02 -4.59 1.23
N ASN A 100 4.43 -4.23 0.02
CA ASN A 100 5.83 -3.92 -0.27
C ASN A 100 6.21 -2.55 0.30
N LEU A 101 6.82 -2.54 1.49
CA LEU A 101 7.32 -1.32 2.16
C LEU A 101 8.44 -0.63 1.37
N ASN A 102 9.25 -1.40 0.64
CA ASN A 102 10.35 -0.84 -0.14
C ASN A 102 9.79 0.00 -1.30
N GLU A 103 8.80 -0.49 -2.03
CA GLU A 103 8.13 0.27 -3.10
C GLU A 103 7.41 1.54 -2.57
N LEU A 104 6.82 1.48 -1.38
CA LEU A 104 6.09 2.61 -0.79
C LEU A 104 7.00 3.75 -0.33
N SER A 105 8.26 3.44 0.00
CA SER A 105 9.18 4.39 0.63
C SER A 105 10.35 4.78 -0.26
N SER A 106 10.91 3.80 -0.99
CA SER A 106 12.06 3.96 -1.88
C SER A 106 11.66 4.50 -3.24
N ASP A 107 12.62 5.15 -3.89
CA ASP A 107 12.44 5.68 -5.24
C ASP A 107 12.92 4.67 -6.32
N TYR A 108 13.25 3.43 -5.91
CA TYR A 108 13.91 2.41 -6.73
C TYR A 108 12.98 1.73 -7.75
N TYR A 109 11.73 1.45 -7.38
CA TYR A 109 10.81 0.65 -8.21
C TYR A 109 9.88 1.47 -9.12
N ASP A 110 9.92 2.81 -9.05
CA ASP A 110 9.03 3.67 -9.84
C ASP A 110 9.38 3.70 -11.35
N GLN A 111 10.64 3.39 -11.71
CA GLN A 111 11.13 3.61 -13.08
C GLN A 111 10.99 2.40 -14.01
N THR A 112 11.04 1.16 -13.51
CA THR A 112 10.99 -0.05 -14.36
C THR A 112 9.58 -0.54 -14.67
N ASN A 113 8.55 -0.04 -13.98
CA ASN A 113 7.19 -0.59 -14.04
C ASN A 113 6.10 0.49 -14.18
N SER A 114 6.30 1.50 -15.05
CA SER A 114 5.21 2.41 -15.41
C SER A 114 4.00 1.72 -16.06
N SER A 115 4.14 0.46 -16.52
CA SER A 115 3.04 -0.38 -17.02
C SER A 115 2.28 -1.17 -15.94
N SER A 116 2.81 -1.30 -14.72
CA SER A 116 2.29 -2.23 -13.69
C SER A 116 1.62 -1.51 -12.50
N LYS A 117 1.25 -0.23 -12.66
CA LYS A 117 0.67 0.62 -11.60
C LYS A 117 -0.62 0.11 -10.95
N ASN A 118 -1.21 -0.97 -11.46
CA ASN A 118 -2.30 -1.64 -10.79
C ASN A 118 -1.72 -2.75 -9.92
N LYS A 119 -1.45 -2.44 -8.64
CA LYS A 119 -1.24 -3.48 -7.62
C LYS A 119 -2.40 -4.46 -7.70
N ARG A 120 -2.11 -5.65 -8.22
CA ARG A 120 -3.14 -6.64 -8.45
C ARG A 120 -3.45 -7.32 -7.13
N TYR A 121 -4.60 -6.97 -6.56
CA TYR A 121 -5.12 -7.63 -5.37
C TYR A 121 -5.64 -9.01 -5.77
N LEU A 122 -4.85 -10.04 -5.48
CA LEU A 122 -5.28 -11.42 -5.57
C LEU A 122 -5.90 -11.84 -4.23
N PRO A 123 -7.05 -12.54 -4.24
CA PRO A 123 -7.62 -13.06 -3.01
C PRO A 123 -6.66 -14.01 -2.28
N HIS A 124 -6.85 -14.17 -0.98
CA HIS A 124 -5.99 -15.06 -0.18
C HIS A 124 -6.01 -16.50 -0.68
N ASN A 125 -4.87 -17.18 -0.55
CA ASN A 125 -4.64 -18.55 -1.03
C ASN A 125 -5.02 -18.73 -2.52
N THR A 126 -4.66 -17.75 -3.34
CA THR A 126 -4.71 -17.84 -4.80
C THR A 126 -3.33 -17.69 -5.39
N CYS A 127 -3.14 -18.22 -6.59
CA CYS A 127 -1.86 -18.22 -7.28
C CYS A 127 -2.11 -18.23 -8.79
N LEU A 128 -1.18 -17.66 -9.56
CA LEU A 128 -1.13 -17.82 -11.01
C LEU A 128 0.03 -18.75 -11.38
N LEU A 129 -0.30 -19.87 -12.03
CA LEU A 129 0.70 -20.80 -12.55
C LEU A 129 0.97 -20.46 -14.03
N LYS A 130 2.20 -20.05 -14.35
CA LYS A 130 2.60 -19.68 -15.72
C LYS A 130 3.16 -20.88 -16.47
N PHE A 131 2.67 -21.07 -17.68
CA PHE A 131 3.17 -22.08 -18.62
C PHE A 131 4.08 -21.43 -19.65
N VAL A 132 5.03 -22.20 -20.17
CA VAL A 132 5.93 -21.72 -21.23
C VAL A 132 5.12 -21.42 -22.51
N ASP A 133 4.20 -22.33 -22.86
CA ASP A 133 3.42 -22.25 -24.09
C ASP A 133 1.90 -22.35 -23.86
N ALA A 134 1.13 -21.77 -24.78
CA ALA A 134 -0.34 -21.91 -24.81
C ALA A 134 -0.79 -23.37 -25.03
N THR A 135 -0.01 -24.18 -25.76
CA THR A 135 -0.28 -25.61 -25.97
C THR A 135 -0.19 -26.39 -24.66
N SER A 136 0.87 -26.15 -23.88
CA SER A 136 1.06 -26.73 -22.54
C SER A 136 -0.10 -26.39 -21.60
N LEU A 137 -0.57 -25.14 -21.61
CA LEU A 137 -1.73 -24.71 -20.83
C LEU A 137 -2.99 -25.46 -21.25
N ASN A 138 -3.29 -25.51 -22.55
CA ASN A 138 -4.49 -26.15 -23.06
C ASN A 138 -4.49 -27.67 -22.79
N ASN A 139 -3.33 -28.33 -22.94
CA ASN A 139 -3.15 -29.73 -22.58
C ASN A 139 -3.48 -29.97 -21.11
N CYS A 140 -2.85 -29.21 -20.20
CA CYS A 140 -3.10 -29.29 -18.78
C CYS A 140 -4.57 -29.07 -18.43
N LEU A 141 -5.17 -28.02 -18.97
CA LEU A 141 -6.57 -27.69 -18.71
C LEU A 141 -7.53 -28.76 -19.25
N SER A 142 -7.25 -29.35 -20.41
CA SER A 142 -8.05 -30.45 -20.95
C SER A 142 -7.99 -31.71 -20.08
N SER A 143 -6.80 -32.04 -19.56
CA SER A 143 -6.59 -33.19 -18.67
C SER A 143 -7.22 -32.97 -17.30
N LEU A 144 -7.15 -31.75 -16.75
CA LEU A 144 -7.83 -31.40 -15.50
C LEU A 144 -9.36 -31.46 -15.63
N ARG A 145 -9.93 -31.05 -16.78
CA ARG A 145 -11.37 -31.22 -17.05
C ARG A 145 -11.77 -32.69 -17.09
N LYS A 146 -11.01 -33.53 -17.80
CA LYS A 146 -11.24 -34.99 -17.86
C LYS A 146 -11.12 -35.64 -16.48
N TYR A 147 -10.14 -35.21 -15.69
CA TYR A 147 -9.91 -35.68 -14.32
C TYR A 147 -11.08 -35.34 -13.40
N SER A 148 -11.52 -34.09 -13.44
CA SER A 148 -12.66 -33.61 -12.66
C SER A 148 -13.96 -34.35 -12.99
N ALA A 149 -14.23 -34.60 -14.28
CA ALA A 149 -15.41 -35.33 -14.71
C ALA A 149 -15.42 -36.80 -14.23
N LYS A 150 -14.27 -37.47 -14.23
CA LYS A 150 -14.15 -38.86 -13.76
C LYS A 150 -14.16 -38.99 -12.23
N SER A 151 -13.85 -37.92 -11.50
CA SER A 151 -13.79 -37.95 -10.05
C SER A 151 -15.12 -38.30 -9.37
N GLY A 152 -16.25 -38.07 -10.03
CA GLY A 152 -17.57 -38.35 -9.44
C GLY A 152 -17.94 -39.82 -9.41
N SER A 153 -17.57 -40.58 -10.45
CA SER A 153 -17.90 -42.01 -10.54
C SER A 153 -16.89 -42.90 -9.82
N GLU A 154 -15.61 -42.53 -9.76
CA GLU A 154 -14.55 -43.43 -9.29
C GLU A 154 -13.59 -42.76 -8.30
N LYS A 155 -13.95 -42.77 -7.01
CA LYS A 155 -13.07 -42.27 -5.92
C LYS A 155 -11.70 -42.97 -5.86
N LYS A 156 -11.53 -44.15 -6.47
CA LYS A 156 -10.25 -44.87 -6.60
C LYS A 156 -9.29 -44.23 -7.61
N HIS A 157 -9.80 -43.47 -8.58
CA HIS A 157 -9.00 -42.83 -9.62
C HIS A 157 -8.29 -41.55 -9.15
N LEU A 158 -8.60 -41.05 -7.95
CA LEU A 158 -8.00 -39.82 -7.42
C LEU A 158 -6.50 -39.97 -7.17
N VAL A 159 -5.75 -38.95 -7.56
CA VAL A 159 -4.32 -38.84 -7.28
C VAL A 159 -4.13 -38.43 -5.82
N VAL A 160 -3.18 -39.06 -5.14
CA VAL A 160 -2.74 -38.64 -3.80
C VAL A 160 -1.83 -37.41 -3.96
N TRP A 161 -2.12 -36.36 -3.20
CA TRP A 161 -1.28 -35.17 -3.14
C TRP A 161 0.01 -35.50 -2.41
N GLU A 162 1.13 -35.51 -3.14
CA GLU A 162 2.46 -35.54 -2.54
C GLU A 162 2.88 -34.10 -2.29
N GLY A 163 2.74 -33.66 -1.04
CA GLY A 163 3.25 -32.39 -0.58
C GLY A 163 4.74 -32.47 -0.21
N ILE A 164 5.25 -31.43 0.44
CA ILE A 164 6.54 -31.51 1.12
C ILE A 164 6.46 -32.61 2.19
N SER A 165 7.54 -33.37 2.38
CA SER A 165 7.71 -34.17 3.60
C SER A 165 7.36 -33.29 4.80
N GLN A 166 6.54 -33.81 5.71
CA GLN A 166 6.05 -33.03 6.85
C GLN A 166 7.22 -32.28 7.51
N PRO A 167 7.12 -30.95 7.71
CA PRO A 167 8.19 -30.18 8.31
C PRO A 167 8.66 -30.84 9.60
N SER A 168 9.94 -31.14 9.66
CA SER A 168 10.54 -31.82 10.80
C SER A 168 10.76 -30.83 11.94
N LEU A 169 10.99 -31.35 13.16
CA LEU A 169 11.41 -30.50 14.28
C LEU A 169 12.66 -29.68 13.92
N LYS A 170 13.56 -30.24 13.12
CA LYS A 170 14.77 -29.56 12.64
C LYS A 170 14.41 -28.28 11.88
N ASP A 171 13.42 -28.33 11.01
CA ASP A 171 12.98 -27.19 10.21
C ASP A 171 12.44 -26.07 11.11
N PHE A 172 11.68 -26.43 12.15
CA PHE A 172 11.22 -25.45 13.13
C PHE A 172 12.35 -24.88 14.00
N THR A 173 13.30 -25.71 14.42
CA THR A 173 14.47 -25.24 15.18
C THR A 173 15.39 -24.36 14.33
N ASN A 174 15.43 -24.59 13.01
CA ASN A 174 16.26 -23.81 12.09
C ASN A 174 15.85 -22.35 12.02
N PHE A 175 14.58 -22.00 12.28
CA PHE A 175 14.15 -20.60 12.37
C PHE A 175 14.82 -19.83 13.52
N TYR A 176 15.29 -20.53 14.55
CA TYR A 176 16.00 -19.92 15.69
C TYR A 176 17.52 -19.89 15.50
N ASN A 177 18.04 -20.58 14.47
CA ASN A 177 19.47 -20.58 14.20
C ASN A 177 19.88 -19.20 13.65
N PRO A 178 21.05 -18.68 14.05
CA PRO A 178 21.57 -17.45 13.49
C PRO A 178 21.86 -17.64 12.00
N LEU A 179 21.56 -16.62 11.21
CA LEU A 179 21.93 -16.60 9.79
C LEU A 179 23.46 -16.66 9.63
N PRO A 180 23.98 -17.36 8.61
CA PRO A 180 25.42 -17.40 8.36
C PRO A 180 25.97 -15.99 8.12
N VAL A 181 26.95 -15.59 8.94
CA VAL A 181 27.49 -14.23 8.95
C VAL A 181 28.13 -13.86 7.60
N ASP A 182 28.82 -14.81 6.97
CA ASP A 182 29.51 -14.54 5.70
C ASP A 182 28.52 -14.32 4.55
N TYR A 183 27.44 -15.10 4.50
CA TYR A 183 26.33 -14.89 3.56
C TYR A 183 25.70 -13.51 3.74
N LEU A 184 25.39 -13.14 4.99
CA LEU A 184 24.81 -11.85 5.30
C LEU A 184 25.74 -10.69 4.93
N LYS A 185 27.05 -10.82 5.19
CA LYS A 185 28.03 -9.81 4.79
C LYS A 185 28.08 -9.62 3.28
N THR A 186 28.10 -10.70 2.50
CA THR A 186 28.13 -10.61 1.04
C THR A 186 26.86 -9.98 0.50
N GLU A 187 25.69 -10.41 0.97
CA GLU A 187 24.40 -9.88 0.53
C GLU A 187 24.23 -8.39 0.89
N ILE A 188 24.58 -7.99 2.12
CA ILE A 188 24.52 -6.58 2.52
C ILE A 188 25.51 -5.73 1.74
N SER A 189 26.73 -6.23 1.49
CA SER A 189 27.75 -5.46 0.75
C SER A 189 27.32 -5.22 -0.69
N GLU A 190 26.77 -6.25 -1.35
CA GLU A 190 26.19 -6.11 -2.69
C GLU A 190 25.01 -5.13 -2.69
N ALA A 191 24.09 -5.27 -1.73
CA ALA A 191 22.94 -4.38 -1.60
C ALA A 191 23.34 -2.92 -1.29
N LEU A 192 24.41 -2.68 -0.53
CA LEU A 192 24.94 -1.35 -0.24
C LEU A 192 25.61 -0.72 -1.45
N GLN A 193 26.41 -1.49 -2.21
CA GLN A 193 27.00 -1.01 -3.45
C GLN A 193 25.92 -0.60 -4.44
N ASP A 194 24.94 -1.47 -4.64
CA ASP A 194 23.76 -1.23 -5.44
C ASP A 194 23.00 0.04 -5.01
N PHE A 195 22.90 0.28 -3.70
CA PHE A 195 22.25 1.47 -3.15
C PHE A 195 23.07 2.74 -3.39
N GLU A 196 24.40 2.70 -3.23
CA GLU A 196 25.31 3.83 -3.47
C GLU A 196 25.32 4.23 -4.96
N ASP A 197 25.39 3.25 -5.86
CA ASP A 197 25.32 3.47 -7.31
C ASP A 197 23.98 4.13 -7.71
N ARG A 198 22.90 3.77 -7.03
CA ARG A 198 21.58 4.40 -7.26
C ARG A 198 21.48 5.80 -6.68
N GLU A 199 22.01 6.02 -5.48
CA GLU A 199 21.99 7.33 -4.84
C GLU A 199 22.82 8.32 -5.65
N SER A 200 24.01 7.91 -6.11
CA SER A 200 24.87 8.73 -6.96
C SER A 200 24.20 9.09 -8.29
N LYS A 201 23.58 8.11 -8.96
CA LYS A 201 22.79 8.36 -10.19
C LYS A 201 21.62 9.31 -9.96
N ALA A 202 20.86 9.15 -8.86
CA ALA A 202 19.73 10.02 -8.56
C ALA A 202 20.16 11.48 -8.27
N ILE A 203 21.33 11.66 -7.66
CA ILE A 203 21.94 12.98 -7.43
C ILE A 203 22.41 13.58 -8.75
N GLU A 204 23.05 12.78 -9.62
CA GLU A 204 23.47 13.21 -10.96
C GLU A 204 22.26 13.66 -11.80
N ASP A 205 21.20 12.86 -11.85
CA ASP A 205 19.95 13.19 -12.54
C ASP A 205 19.32 14.49 -12.00
N LEU A 206 19.35 14.70 -10.69
CA LEU A 206 18.87 15.91 -10.04
C LEU A 206 19.73 17.13 -10.38
N ASN A 207 21.05 16.99 -10.41
CA ASN A 207 21.97 18.05 -10.83
C ASN A 207 21.75 18.41 -12.30
N ASN A 208 21.63 17.40 -13.17
CA ASN A 208 21.34 17.56 -14.59
C ASN A 208 20.00 18.29 -14.78
N ALA A 209 18.94 17.85 -14.09
CA ALA A 209 17.62 18.49 -14.13
C ALA A 209 17.63 19.93 -13.59
N SER A 210 18.52 20.27 -12.66
CA SER A 210 18.68 21.64 -12.17
C SER A 210 19.46 22.54 -13.13
N SER A 211 20.34 21.96 -13.95
CA SER A 211 21.16 22.69 -14.93
C SER A 211 20.45 22.89 -16.27
N LEU A 212 19.55 21.97 -16.64
CA LEU A 212 18.73 22.08 -17.83
C LEU A 212 17.71 23.22 -17.66
N VAL A 213 17.59 24.05 -18.71
CA VAL A 213 16.57 25.09 -18.82
C VAL A 213 15.42 24.52 -19.63
N ASP A 214 14.20 24.68 -19.15
CA ASP A 214 12.99 24.20 -19.82
C ASP A 214 12.69 25.01 -21.11
N GLU A 215 11.76 24.51 -21.94
CA GLU A 215 11.33 25.17 -23.19
C GLU A 215 10.85 26.63 -22.97
N ASP A 216 10.27 26.91 -21.80
CA ASP A 216 9.79 28.23 -21.39
C ASP A 216 10.88 29.09 -20.70
N GLY A 217 12.13 28.61 -20.61
CA GLY A 217 13.24 29.37 -20.03
C GLY A 217 13.38 29.28 -18.50
N PHE A 218 12.68 28.35 -17.84
CA PHE A 218 12.74 28.17 -16.39
C PHE A 218 13.80 27.14 -15.97
N THR A 219 14.43 27.36 -14.81
CA THR A 219 15.33 26.38 -14.17
C THR A 219 14.72 25.82 -12.89
N LEU A 220 14.95 24.54 -12.63
CA LEU A 220 14.44 23.88 -11.43
C LEU A 220 15.23 24.32 -10.19
N VAL A 221 14.56 24.95 -9.22
CA VAL A 221 15.19 25.31 -7.93
C VAL A 221 15.26 24.09 -7.03
N VAL A 222 16.49 23.65 -6.77
CA VAL A 222 16.80 22.48 -5.96
C VAL A 222 17.49 22.92 -4.65
N GLY A 223 17.20 22.23 -3.55
CA GLY A 223 17.79 22.55 -2.26
C GLY A 223 19.16 21.89 -2.10
N LYS A 224 20.09 22.53 -1.38
CA LYS A 224 21.46 22.01 -1.17
C LYS A 224 21.53 20.55 -0.67
N ASN A 225 20.54 20.10 0.10
CA ASN A 225 20.53 18.77 0.73
C ASN A 225 19.49 17.82 0.11
N THR A 226 18.86 18.18 -1.02
CA THR A 226 17.88 17.30 -1.67
C THR A 226 18.61 16.29 -2.54
N LYS A 227 18.36 15.01 -2.30
CA LYS A 227 19.09 13.91 -2.95
C LYS A 227 18.40 13.38 -4.21
N ASN A 228 17.08 13.56 -4.33
CA ASN A 228 16.32 13.06 -5.48
C ASN A 228 15.09 13.93 -5.81
N LEU A 229 14.62 13.79 -7.05
CA LEU A 229 13.46 14.51 -7.58
C LEU A 229 12.14 14.03 -6.95
N ASN A 230 12.00 12.74 -6.67
CA ASN A 230 10.78 12.17 -6.09
C ASN A 230 10.49 12.69 -4.67
N SER A 231 11.52 12.93 -3.85
CA SER A 231 11.36 13.58 -2.54
C SER A 231 10.81 15.00 -2.67
N ILE A 232 11.23 15.74 -3.70
CA ILE A 232 10.71 17.08 -3.99
C ILE A 232 9.24 16.98 -4.40
N LYS A 233 8.91 16.09 -5.34
CA LYS A 233 7.53 15.84 -5.80
C LYS A 233 6.61 15.45 -4.65
N ARG A 234 7.00 14.49 -3.79
CA ARG A 234 6.24 14.09 -2.60
C ARG A 234 6.05 15.25 -1.63
N LYS A 235 7.09 16.03 -1.34
CA LYS A 235 7.00 17.22 -0.47
C LYS A 235 6.07 18.29 -1.02
N LEU A 236 6.01 18.47 -2.34
CA LEU A 236 5.09 19.41 -2.98
C LEU A 236 3.65 18.88 -2.95
N LEU A 237 3.44 17.60 -3.27
CA LEU A 237 2.14 16.95 -3.21
C LEU A 237 1.50 17.05 -1.82
N HIS A 238 2.29 16.80 -0.76
CA HIS A 238 1.82 16.87 0.62
C HIS A 238 1.71 18.30 1.18
N LYS A 239 2.17 19.32 0.47
CA LYS A 239 2.01 20.72 0.87
C LYS A 239 0.87 21.34 0.07
N ASN A 240 -0.32 21.39 0.69
CA ASN A 240 -1.41 22.16 0.10
C ASN A 240 -1.00 23.66 0.02
N PRO A 241 -0.96 24.27 -1.16
CA PRO A 241 -0.54 25.67 -1.31
C PRO A 241 -1.41 26.64 -0.50
N LEU A 242 -2.67 26.29 -0.22
CA LEU A 242 -3.62 27.09 0.55
C LEU A 242 -3.32 27.08 2.06
N THR A 243 -2.63 26.06 2.60
CA THR A 243 -2.29 26.03 4.03
C THR A 243 -1.16 26.99 4.40
N LYS A 244 -0.49 27.61 3.41
CA LYS A 244 0.46 28.70 3.69
C LYS A 244 -0.22 29.96 4.22
N PHE A 245 -1.47 30.21 3.83
CA PHE A 245 -2.25 31.37 4.27
C PHE A 245 -2.97 31.11 5.60
N ASN A 246 -3.22 29.84 5.94
CA ASN A 246 -3.75 29.40 7.24
C ASN A 246 -2.66 28.89 8.18
N LYS A 247 -1.47 29.52 8.17
CA LYS A 247 -0.52 29.30 9.27
C LYS A 247 -1.07 29.96 10.53
N VAL A 248 -1.94 29.27 11.24
CA VAL A 248 -2.06 29.47 12.69
C VAL A 248 -0.67 29.15 13.23
N SER A 249 0.05 30.20 13.59
CA SER A 249 1.38 30.14 14.16
C SER A 249 1.32 29.16 15.33
N LYS A 250 2.05 28.03 15.24
CA LYS A 250 2.23 27.12 16.39
C LYS A 250 2.87 27.95 17.49
N VAL A 251 2.07 28.36 18.47
CA VAL A 251 2.52 29.12 19.63
C VAL A 251 3.54 28.23 20.36
N PRO A 252 4.82 28.62 20.43
CA PRO A 252 5.78 27.88 21.24
C PRO A 252 5.35 28.03 22.71
N ARG A 253 5.37 26.93 23.48
CA ARG A 253 4.94 26.88 24.89
C ARG A 253 5.84 27.69 25.85
N ASN A 254 6.78 28.48 25.34
CA ASN A 254 7.63 29.36 26.14
C ASN A 254 7.08 30.79 26.05
N SER A 255 6.57 31.26 27.19
CA SER A 255 5.81 32.51 27.39
C SER A 255 6.52 33.79 26.94
N GLY A 256 7.84 33.79 26.75
CA GLY A 256 8.59 34.98 26.31
C GLY A 256 8.64 35.23 24.80
N LEU A 257 8.34 34.22 23.96
CA LEU A 257 8.47 34.34 22.49
C LEU A 257 7.13 34.60 21.79
N ALA A 258 6.01 34.30 22.45
CA ALA A 258 4.65 34.47 21.90
C ALA A 258 4.32 35.95 21.61
N GLN A 259 4.79 36.88 22.45
CA GLN A 259 4.61 38.32 22.25
C GLN A 259 5.31 38.80 20.96
N SER A 260 6.55 38.35 20.72
CA SER A 260 7.34 38.74 19.54
C SER A 260 6.75 38.30 18.19
N VAL A 261 5.93 37.24 18.19
CA VAL A 261 5.28 36.71 16.98
C VAL A 261 4.02 37.50 16.68
N GLN A 262 3.20 37.79 17.70
CA GLN A 262 2.03 38.66 17.57
C GLN A 262 2.45 40.09 17.17
N ASP A 263 3.54 40.61 17.74
CA ASP A 263 4.09 41.93 17.38
C ASP A 263 4.57 42.00 15.93
N LYS A 264 5.05 40.90 15.36
CA LYS A 264 5.48 40.82 13.95
C LYS A 264 4.31 40.70 12.98
N GLU A 265 3.24 40.00 13.34
CA GLU A 265 2.00 39.95 12.55
C GLU A 265 1.27 41.30 12.60
N ASN A 266 1.17 41.91 13.79
CA ASN A 266 0.62 43.26 13.98
C ASN A 266 1.46 44.34 13.27
N LYS A 267 2.79 44.16 13.14
CA LYS A 267 3.66 45.03 12.33
C LYS A 267 3.38 44.95 10.82
N LYS A 268 2.89 43.81 10.31
CA LYS A 268 2.62 43.61 8.87
C LYS A 268 1.23 44.08 8.47
N VAL A 269 0.26 43.97 9.38
CA VAL A 269 -1.08 44.51 9.17
C VAL A 269 -1.04 46.00 9.47
N LYS A 270 -0.84 46.82 8.43
CA LYS A 270 -0.96 48.27 8.56
C LYS A 270 -2.42 48.61 8.91
N LEU A 271 -2.68 48.91 10.19
CA LEU A 271 -4.01 49.19 10.72
C LEU A 271 -4.61 50.52 10.23
N ASP A 272 -3.80 51.38 9.61
CA ASP A 272 -4.22 52.69 9.09
C ASP A 272 -4.19 52.78 7.57
N PHE A 273 -3.98 51.68 6.86
CA PHE A 273 -3.84 51.73 5.40
C PHE A 273 -5.18 51.94 4.68
N TYR A 274 -6.27 51.40 5.22
CA TYR A 274 -7.58 51.46 4.59
C TYR A 274 -8.53 52.47 5.25
N ARG A 275 -9.28 53.19 4.42
CA ARG A 275 -10.26 54.19 4.86
C ARG A 275 -11.33 53.64 5.81
N PHE A 276 -11.70 52.36 5.68
CA PHE A 276 -12.69 51.76 6.58
C PHE A 276 -12.13 51.59 8.01
N GLN A 277 -10.83 51.31 8.15
CA GLN A 277 -10.16 51.20 9.45
C GLN A 277 -10.15 52.54 10.18
N ILE A 278 -9.88 53.63 9.44
CA ILE A 278 -9.96 55.00 9.98
C ILE A 278 -11.40 55.34 10.41
N ARG A 279 -12.42 54.91 9.66
CA ARG A 279 -13.82 55.15 10.03
C ARG A 279 -14.22 54.36 11.28
N GLU A 280 -13.84 53.09 11.38
CA GLU A 280 -14.12 52.29 12.57
C GLU A 280 -13.43 52.85 13.81
N ARG A 281 -12.16 53.25 13.70
CA ARG A 281 -11.44 53.88 14.81
C ARG A 281 -12.15 55.15 15.29
N LYS A 282 -12.53 56.05 14.38
CA LYS A 282 -13.30 57.26 14.73
C LYS A 282 -14.63 56.93 15.37
N LYS A 283 -15.34 55.90 14.89
CA LYS A 283 -16.61 55.45 15.48
C LYS A 283 -16.42 54.92 16.89
N ASN A 284 -15.34 54.18 17.14
CA ASN A 284 -15.00 53.66 18.46
C ASN A 284 -14.62 54.78 19.43
N GLU A 285 -13.79 55.73 19.00
CA GLU A 285 -13.41 56.92 19.79
C GLU A 285 -14.66 57.74 20.20
N ILE A 286 -15.58 57.98 19.26
CA ILE A 286 -16.85 58.67 19.54
C ILE A 286 -17.71 57.89 20.52
N ASN A 287 -17.83 56.57 20.35
CA ASN A 287 -18.60 55.72 21.27
C ASN A 287 -17.99 55.70 22.68
N GLU A 288 -16.66 55.70 22.80
CA GLU A 288 -15.98 55.74 24.10
C GLU A 288 -16.22 57.08 24.80
N LEU A 289 -16.16 58.20 24.07
CA LEU A 289 -16.50 59.52 24.60
C LEU A 289 -17.95 59.59 25.09
N LEU A 290 -18.90 59.05 24.32
CA LEU A 290 -20.31 58.96 24.74
C LEU A 290 -20.49 58.11 25.99
N ARG A 291 -19.71 57.03 26.14
CA ARG A 291 -19.74 56.18 27.32
C ARG A 291 -19.20 56.92 28.55
N LYS A 292 -18.02 57.52 28.44
CA LYS A 292 -17.41 58.34 29.52
C LYS A 292 -18.35 59.47 29.95
N PHE A 293 -19.00 60.13 28.99
CA PHE A 293 -19.97 61.19 29.28
C PHE A 293 -21.19 60.68 30.06
N LYS A 294 -21.73 59.50 29.72
CA LYS A 294 -22.84 58.90 30.47
C LYS A 294 -22.41 58.52 31.89
N ASP A 295 -21.20 57.98 32.04
CA ASP A 295 -20.65 57.61 33.34
C ASP A 295 -20.43 58.86 34.22
N ASP A 296 -19.91 59.95 33.64
CA ASP A 296 -19.77 61.24 34.32
C ASP A 296 -21.13 61.85 34.69
N GLN A 297 -22.14 61.74 33.82
CA GLN A 297 -23.50 62.16 34.14
C GLN A 297 -24.09 61.36 35.31
N ALA A 298 -23.89 60.04 35.33
CA ALA A 298 -24.33 59.19 36.43
C ALA A 298 -23.64 59.59 37.74
N LYS A 299 -22.32 59.80 37.70
CA LYS A 299 -21.53 60.27 38.84
C LYS A 299 -21.99 61.62 39.36
N ILE A 300 -22.31 62.57 38.47
CA ILE A 300 -22.85 63.88 38.84
C ILE A 300 -24.24 63.73 39.49
N LYS A 301 -25.11 62.83 38.98
CA LYS A 301 -26.42 62.57 39.60
C LYS A 301 -26.26 62.01 41.02
N GLU A 302 -25.35 61.07 41.23
CA GLU A 302 -25.02 60.56 42.57
C GLU A 302 -24.51 61.68 43.49
N MET A 303 -23.58 62.52 43.01
CA MET A 303 -23.06 63.65 43.79
C MET A 303 -24.14 64.70 44.13
N LYS A 304 -25.13 64.90 43.23
CA LYS A 304 -26.28 65.77 43.48
C LYS A 304 -27.24 65.19 44.52
N LEU A 305 -27.54 63.89 44.45
CA LEU A 305 -28.33 63.18 45.48
C LEU A 305 -27.68 63.29 46.86
N GLN A 306 -26.35 63.14 46.90
CA GLN A 306 -25.55 63.30 48.12
C GLN A 306 -25.34 64.77 48.54
N LYS A 307 -25.91 65.76 47.84
CA LYS A 307 -25.74 67.22 48.05
C LYS A 307 -24.29 67.71 48.09
N ARG A 308 -23.36 66.98 47.45
CA ARG A 308 -21.91 67.28 47.40
C ARG A 308 -21.45 67.85 46.07
N PHE A 309 -22.37 68.04 45.12
CA PHE A 309 -22.07 68.62 43.81
C PHE A 309 -21.99 70.15 43.89
N ASN A 310 -20.80 70.73 43.66
CA ASN A 310 -20.60 72.18 43.53
C ASN A 310 -19.93 72.49 42.17
N PRO A 311 -20.66 73.11 41.21
CA PRO A 311 -20.16 73.33 39.86
C PRO A 311 -19.14 74.47 39.71
N TYR A 312 -18.92 75.30 40.74
CA TYR A 312 -18.00 76.46 40.68
C TYR A 312 -16.82 76.34 41.65
N ARG A 313 -16.57 75.13 42.16
CA ARG A 313 -15.40 74.86 42.97
C ARG A 313 -14.23 74.57 42.04
N ASN A 314 -13.48 75.61 41.68
CA ASN A 314 -12.22 75.47 40.95
C ASN A 314 -11.22 74.63 41.75
#